data_AF-X6HGT5-F1
#
_entry.id   AF-X6HGT5-F1
#
_cell.length_a   1.000
_cell.length_b   1.000
_cell.length_c   1.000
_cell.angle_alpha   90.00
_cell.angle_beta   90.00
_cell.angle_gamma   90.00
#
_symmetry.space_group_name_H-M   'P 1'
#
loop_
_entity.id
_entity.type
_entity.pdbx_description
1 polymer ?
#
loop_
_entity_poly.entity_id
_entity_poly.type
_entity_poly.pdbx_seq_one_letter_code
_entity_poly.pdbx_strand_id
1 'polypeptide(L)'
;MELVRHWADFARVDVPVQIILGDERPCSTCRCSPPSAGRWQCFGFSVIVCPATNHFMQLQQPAWCAPRLAAFANSNSKASRDADAANNDKGPNAETTRGSAIGF
;
A
#
# COMPACT_ATOMS: atom_id res chain seq x y z
N MET A 1 3.37 -13.20 -26.35
CA MET A 1 3.34 -11.73 -26.20
C MET A 1 2.40 -11.23 -25.10
N GLU A 2 1.55 -12.07 -24.48
CA GLU A 2 0.68 -11.63 -23.37
C GLU A 2 1.42 -11.29 -22.08
N LEU A 3 2.50 -12.00 -21.74
CA LEU A 3 3.21 -11.81 -20.47
C LEU A 3 3.78 -10.40 -20.28
N VAL A 4 4.16 -9.73 -21.39
CA VAL A 4 4.66 -8.34 -21.38
C VAL A 4 3.52 -7.34 -21.14
N ARG A 5 2.29 -7.66 -21.56
CA ARG A 5 1.11 -6.81 -21.35
C ARG A 5 0.74 -6.75 -19.86
N HIS A 6 0.80 -7.89 -19.15
CA HIS A 6 0.50 -7.93 -17.71
C HIS A 6 1.45 -7.09 -16.85
N TRP A 7 2.73 -6.97 -17.24
CA TRP A 7 3.66 -6.10 -16.50
C TRP A 7 3.35 -4.61 -16.68
N ALA A 8 2.86 -4.21 -17.85
CA ALA A 8 2.46 -2.83 -18.11
C ALA A 8 1.21 -2.43 -17.27
N ASP A 9 0.36 -3.38 -16.92
CA ASP A 9 -0.81 -3.12 -16.08
C ASP A 9 -0.43 -2.76 -14.64
N PHE A 10 0.69 -3.28 -14.11
CA PHE A 10 1.16 -2.91 -12.77
C PHE A 10 1.56 -1.43 -12.65
N ALA A 11 2.01 -0.81 -13.74
CA ALA A 11 2.31 0.62 -13.77
C ALA A 11 1.04 1.50 -13.68
N ARG A 12 -0.15 0.92 -13.83
CA ARG A 12 -1.44 1.62 -13.77
C ARG A 12 -2.15 1.47 -12.43
N VAL A 13 -1.57 0.73 -11.48
CA VAL A 13 -2.15 0.54 -10.16
C VAL A 13 -2.01 1.83 -9.35
N ASP A 14 -3.14 2.43 -8.99
CA ASP A 14 -3.25 3.70 -8.27
C ASP A 14 -3.48 3.52 -6.75
N VAL A 15 -3.75 2.29 -6.32
CA VAL A 15 -3.86 1.94 -4.90
C VAL A 15 -2.51 1.61 -4.28
N PRO A 16 -2.31 1.84 -2.97
CA PRO A 16 -1.08 1.46 -2.29
C PRO A 16 -0.84 -0.05 -2.34
N VAL A 17 0.36 -0.46 -2.78
CA VAL A 17 0.79 -1.87 -2.83
C VAL A 17 2.06 -2.08 -2.02
N GLN A 18 2.05 -3.13 -1.18
CA GLN A 18 3.24 -3.68 -0.53
C GLN A 18 3.47 -5.12 -0.98
N ILE A 19 4.66 -5.39 -1.50
CA ILE A 19 5.14 -6.73 -1.83
C ILE A 19 5.93 -7.28 -0.65
N ILE A 20 5.58 -8.49 -0.20
CA ILE A 20 6.32 -9.21 0.83
C ILE A 20 7.04 -10.39 0.17
N LEU A 21 8.37 -10.40 0.23
CA LEU A 21 9.23 -11.44 -0.32
C LEU A 21 9.83 -12.28 0.81
N GLY A 22 10.19 -13.54 0.57
CA GLY A 22 11.04 -14.32 1.48
C GLY A 22 12.53 -14.10 1.15
N ASP A 23 13.40 -14.13 2.16
CA ASP A 23 14.85 -13.83 2.07
C ASP A 23 15.74 -14.95 1.47
N GLU A 24 15.18 -15.84 0.67
CA GLU A 24 15.88 -16.95 0.01
C GLU A 24 16.40 -18.06 0.97
N ARG A 25 15.54 -19.05 1.21
CA ARG A 25 15.98 -20.43 0.98
C ARG A 25 15.50 -20.83 -0.40
N PRO A 26 16.36 -21.29 -1.33
CA PRO A 26 15.91 -21.83 -2.60
C PRO A 26 14.85 -22.89 -2.29
N CYS A 27 13.62 -22.64 -2.73
CA CYS A 27 12.61 -23.66 -2.74
C CYS A 27 13.14 -24.73 -3.71
N SER A 28 13.61 -25.86 -3.19
CA SER A 28 14.18 -26.95 -3.99
C SER A 28 13.21 -27.47 -5.06
N THR A 29 11.91 -27.17 -4.91
CA THR A 29 10.84 -27.53 -5.83
C THR A 29 10.37 -26.39 -6.75
N CYS A 30 10.80 -25.14 -6.54
CA CYS A 30 10.36 -23.98 -7.30
C CYS A 30 11.50 -23.50 -8.22
N ARG A 31 11.42 -23.74 -9.54
CA ARG A 31 12.37 -23.20 -10.54
C ARG A 31 12.19 -21.70 -10.82
N CYS A 32 11.35 -21.03 -10.06
CA CYS A 32 11.08 -19.61 -10.23
C CYS A 32 12.28 -18.83 -9.69
N SER A 33 12.94 -18.03 -10.54
CA SER A 33 13.88 -17.03 -10.03
C SER A 33 13.13 -16.17 -9.01
N PRO A 34 13.68 -15.98 -7.79
CA PRO A 34 13.05 -15.10 -6.81
C PRO A 34 12.85 -13.73 -7.49
N PRO A 35 11.64 -13.18 -7.47
CA PRO A 35 11.41 -11.89 -8.10
C PRO A 35 12.24 -10.86 -7.33
N SER A 36 13.21 -10.25 -8.01
CA SER A 36 14.10 -9.29 -7.35
C SER A 36 13.28 -8.10 -6.86
N ALA A 37 13.58 -7.62 -5.65
CA ALA A 37 12.93 -6.45 -5.06
C ALA A 37 12.93 -5.25 -6.04
N GLY A 38 14.01 -5.09 -6.80
CA GLY A 38 14.17 -4.04 -7.81
C GLY A 38 13.09 -4.06 -8.90
N ARG A 39 12.58 -5.23 -9.31
CA ARG A 39 11.53 -5.28 -10.36
C ARG A 39 10.21 -4.68 -9.88
N TRP A 40 9.84 -4.92 -8.62
CA TRP A 40 8.60 -4.39 -8.05
C TRP A 40 8.72 -2.91 -7.70
N GLN A 41 9.90 -2.49 -7.23
CA GLN A 41 10.20 -1.09 -6.94
C GLN A 41 10.08 -0.19 -8.19
N CYS A 42 10.34 -0.71 -9.40
CA CYS A 42 10.12 0.03 -10.64
C CYS A 42 8.66 0.49 -10.86
N PHE A 43 7.68 -0.16 -10.22
CA PHE A 43 6.27 0.23 -10.27
C PHE A 43 5.87 1.15 -9.10
N GLY A 44 6.83 1.59 -8.26
CA GLY A 44 6.56 2.39 -7.07
C GLY A 44 6.01 1.58 -5.88
N PHE A 45 5.99 0.25 -5.96
CA PHE A 45 5.50 -0.58 -4.88
C PHE A 45 6.50 -0.63 -3.71
N SER A 46 5.98 -0.61 -2.48
CA SER A 46 6.78 -0.88 -1.29
C SER A 46 7.19 -2.35 -1.29
N VAL A 47 8.46 -2.65 -1.00
CA VAL A 47 8.95 -4.04 -0.92
C VAL A 47 9.59 -4.27 0.43
N ILE A 48 9.16 -5.32 1.13
CA ILE A 48 9.76 -5.79 2.37
C ILE A 48 10.13 -7.26 2.25
N VAL A 49 11.17 -7.67 2.97
CA VAL A 49 11.69 -9.04 2.95
C VAL A 49 11.49 -9.68 4.32
N CYS A 50 10.74 -10.78 4.34
CA CYS A 50 10.53 -11.65 5.48
C CYS A 50 11.73 -12.60 5.63
N PRO A 51 12.39 -12.62 6.79
CA PRO A 51 13.57 -13.44 6.99
C PRO A 51 13.23 -14.93 7.20
N ALA A 52 14.21 -15.79 6.91
CA ALA A 52 14.18 -17.24 7.08
C ALA A 52 12.93 -17.94 6.52
N THR A 53 12.49 -17.56 5.32
CA THR A 53 11.28 -18.14 4.72
C THR A 53 11.30 -18.21 3.19
N ASN A 54 10.31 -18.87 2.61
CA ASN A 54 10.15 -19.06 1.18
C ASN A 54 8.68 -18.90 0.75
N HIS A 55 8.13 -19.86 0.01
CA HIS A 55 6.79 -19.80 -0.57
C HIS A 55 5.67 -19.79 0.48
N PHE A 56 5.84 -20.50 1.60
CA PHE A 56 4.82 -20.64 2.64
C PHE A 56 5.03 -19.69 3.82
N MET A 57 5.44 -18.44 3.56
CA MET A 57 5.80 -17.47 4.61
C MET A 57 4.69 -17.18 5.62
N GLN A 58 3.44 -17.23 5.18
CA GLN A 58 2.29 -17.06 6.08
C GLN A 58 2.17 -18.16 7.13
N LEU A 59 2.67 -19.37 6.84
CA LEU A 59 2.68 -20.50 7.79
C LEU A 59 3.94 -20.50 8.65
N GLN A 60 5.08 -20.13 8.07
CA GLN A 60 6.39 -20.20 8.72
C GLN A 60 6.67 -18.98 9.62
N GLN A 61 6.21 -17.80 9.21
CA GLN A 61 6.50 -16.51 9.86
C GLN A 61 5.23 -15.67 10.13
N PRO A 62 4.12 -16.25 10.66
CA PRO A 62 2.88 -15.50 10.86
C PRO A 62 3.05 -14.28 11.79
N ALA A 63 3.85 -14.44 12.86
CA ALA A 63 4.14 -13.36 13.81
C ALA A 63 4.97 -12.23 13.20
N TRP A 64 5.70 -12.49 12.10
CA TRP A 64 6.43 -11.46 11.38
C TRP A 64 5.54 -10.75 10.36
N CYS A 65 4.74 -11.52 9.61
CA CYS A 65 3.89 -11.03 8.52
C CYS A 65 2.69 -10.23 9.02
N ALA A 66 1.95 -10.74 10.01
CA ALA A 66 0.67 -10.15 10.43
C ALA A 66 0.80 -8.70 10.95
N PRO A 67 1.77 -8.36 11.83
CA PRO A 67 1.92 -6.97 12.28
C PRO A 67 2.26 -6.00 11.15
N ARG A 68 3.01 -6.44 10.13
CA ARG A 68 3.41 -5.60 8.99
C ARG A 68 2.26 -5.35 8.04
N LEU A 69 1.44 -6.38 7.78
CA LEU A 69 0.20 -6.23 7.02
C LEU A 69 -0.74 -5.24 7.72
N ALA A 70 -0.92 -5.39 9.04
CA ALA A 70 -1.76 -4.48 9.82
C ALA A 70 -1.21 -3.05 9.81
N ALA A 71 0.11 -2.87 9.96
CA ALA A 71 0.74 -1.56 9.89
C ALA A 71 0.54 -0.90 8.51
N PHE A 72 0.74 -1.64 7.42
CA PHE A 72 0.53 -1.13 6.07
C PHE A 72 -0.93 -0.73 5.83
N ALA A 73 -1.90 -1.56 6.23
CA ALA A 73 -3.31 -1.23 6.12
C ALA A 73 -3.67 0.03 6.92
N ASN A 74 -3.19 0.14 8.16
CA ASN A 74 -3.45 1.28 9.02
C ASN A 74 -2.86 2.59 8.48
N SER A 75 -1.62 2.57 7.97
CA SER A 75 -0.97 3.76 7.41
C SER A 75 -1.72 4.30 6.19
N ASN A 76 -2.22 3.41 5.32
CA ASN A 76 -2.97 3.83 4.13
C ASN A 76 -4.42 4.22 4.44
N SER A 77 -5.02 3.62 5.48
CA SER A 77 -6.33 4.03 5.99
C SER A 77 -6.30 5.44 6.59
N LYS A 78 -5.24 5.76 7.35
CA LYS A 78 -5.03 7.12 7.90
C LYS A 78 -4.76 8.13 6.79
N ALA A 79 -3.87 7.81 5.85
CA ALA A 79 -3.56 8.68 4.73
C ALA A 79 -4.80 9.01 3.88
N SER A 80 -5.68 8.02 3.65
CA SER A 80 -6.97 8.25 2.97
C SER A 80 -7.87 9.22 3.75
N ARG A 81 -8.01 9.02 5.07
CA ARG A 81 -8.84 9.89 5.92
C ARG A 81 -8.32 11.32 5.98
N ASP A 82 -7.00 11.51 6.05
CA ASP A 82 -6.37 12.82 6.10
C ASP A 82 -6.51 13.56 4.76
N ALA A 83 -6.42 12.84 3.63
CA ALA A 83 -6.68 13.40 2.30
C ALA A 83 -8.14 13.84 2.13
N ASP A 84 -9.11 13.05 2.61
CA ASP A 84 -10.52 13.40 2.60
C ASP A 84 -10.82 14.61 3.52
N ALA A 85 -10.19 14.68 4.70
CA ALA A 85 -10.32 15.82 5.61
C ALA A 85 -9.75 17.11 5.00
N ALA A 86 -8.56 17.05 4.40
CA ALA A 86 -7.94 18.19 3.72
C ALA A 86 -8.72 18.67 2.49
N ASN A 87 -9.44 17.77 1.82
CA ASN A 87 -10.31 18.12 0.69
C ASN A 87 -11.63 18.77 1.16
N ASN A 88 -12.20 18.28 2.27
CA ASN A 88 -13.40 18.88 2.87
C ASN A 88 -13.16 20.25 3.53
N ASP A 89 -11.93 20.54 3.99
CA ASP A 89 -11.54 21.85 4.53
C ASP A 89 -11.44 22.94 3.44
N LYS A 90 -11.50 22.54 2.15
CA LYS A 90 -11.53 23.44 0.98
C LYS A 90 -12.90 23.55 0.31
N GLY A 91 -14.00 23.34 1.04
CA GLY A 91 -15.38 23.54 0.57
C GLY A 91 -15.99 24.90 1.02
N PRO A 92 -16.86 25.54 0.21
CA PRO A 92 -17.09 26.99 0.25
C PRO A 92 -18.14 27.37 1.29
N ASN A 93 -17.77 28.25 2.24
CA ASN A 93 -18.63 29.33 2.77
C ASN A 93 -17.96 29.94 4.01
N ALA A 94 -17.11 30.93 3.78
CA ALA A 94 -16.98 32.03 4.72
C ALA A 94 -18.26 32.89 4.63
N GLU A 95 -19.39 32.32 5.04
CA GLU A 95 -20.64 33.07 5.15
C GLU A 95 -20.55 33.90 6.44
N THR A 96 -20.10 35.12 6.22
CA THR A 96 -20.02 36.22 7.16
C THR A 96 -21.30 36.26 8.01
N THR A 97 -21.21 35.87 9.29
CA THR A 97 -22.28 36.14 10.27
C THR A 97 -22.33 37.65 10.51
N ARG A 98 -23.01 38.38 9.62
CA ARG A 98 -23.42 39.75 9.88
C ARG A 98 -24.51 39.69 10.96
N GLY A 99 -24.16 40.17 12.15
CA GLY A 99 -25.09 40.34 13.25
C GLY A 99 -26.32 41.13 12.80
N SER A 100 -27.48 40.49 12.88
CA SER A 100 -28.77 41.15 12.67
C SER A 100 -29.15 41.83 13.97
N ALA A 101 -28.83 43.12 14.09
CA ALA A 101 -29.48 44.00 15.03
C ALA A 101 -30.87 44.33 14.48
N ILE A 102 -31.89 43.61 14.94
CA ILE A 102 -33.28 44.02 14.79
C ILE A 102 -33.81 44.30 16.19
N GLY A 103 -34.03 45.59 16.46
CA GLY A 103 -34.69 46.06 17.66
C GLY A 103 -36.18 45.73 17.65
N PHE A 104 -36.69 45.47 18.85
CA PHE A 104 -38.04 45.79 19.29
C PHE A 104 -37.93 46.31 20.73
#